data_AF-A0A2A4X0U4-F1
#
_entry.id   AF-A0A2A4X0U4-F1
#
_cell.length_a   1.000
_cell.length_b   1.000
_cell.length_c   1.000
_cell.angle_alpha   90.00
_cell.angle_beta   90.00
_cell.angle_gamma   90.00
#
_symmetry.space_group_name_H-M   'P 1'
#
loop_
_entity.id
_entity.type
_entity.pdbx_description
1 polymer ?
#
loop_
_entity_poly.entity_id
_entity_poly.type
_entity_poly.pdbx_seq_one_letter_code
_entity_poly.pdbx_strand_id
1 'polypeptide(L)' 'MSSTETPKALGHYIGGRERAGSGEALDVFNPATGKVEKRLACALDAELEEAIEA' A
#
# COMPACT_ATOMS: atom_id res chain seq x y z
N MET A 1 12.36 19.08 16.16
CA MET A 1 11.28 19.50 15.25
C MET A 1 10.59 18.23 14.78
N SER A 2 9.52 17.88 15.48
CA SER A 2 8.78 16.62 15.33
C SER A 2 7.74 16.81 14.23
N SER A 3 7.93 16.16 13.08
CA SER A 3 6.87 16.00 12.09
C SER A 3 6.47 14.53 12.12
N THR A 4 5.41 14.22 12.85
CA THR A 4 4.76 12.91 12.84
C THR A 4 3.86 12.86 11.61
N GLU A 5 4.45 12.80 10.42
CA GLU A 5 3.69 12.62 9.19
C GLU A 5 3.38 11.12 9.07
N THR A 6 2.09 10.76 9.15
CA THR A 6 1.67 9.38 8.92
C THR A 6 2.05 8.99 7.50
N PRO A 7 2.90 7.96 7.29
CA PRO A 7 3.38 7.60 5.96
C PRO A 7 2.20 7.29 5.04
N LYS A 8 2.21 7.88 3.85
CA LYS A 8 1.13 7.74 2.87
C LYS A 8 0.90 6.26 2.54
N ALA A 9 -0.36 5.83 2.63
CA ALA A 9 -0.76 4.50 2.20
C ALA A 9 -0.77 4.40 0.68
N LEU A 10 -0.18 3.32 0.16
CA LEU A 10 -0.22 2.91 -1.23
C LEU A 10 -1.17 1.73 -1.33
N GLY A 11 -2.26 1.92 -2.07
CA GLY A 11 -3.19 0.85 -2.43
C GLY A 11 -2.81 0.15 -3.73
N HIS A 12 -3.75 -0.61 -4.27
CA HIS A 12 -3.63 -1.30 -5.56
C HIS A 12 -4.66 -0.80 -6.55
N TYR A 13 -4.56 -1.22 -7.80
CA TYR A 13 -5.47 -0.82 -8.86
C TYR A 13 -6.09 -2.07 -9.50
N ILE A 14 -7.42 -2.20 -9.37
CA ILE A 14 -8.18 -3.36 -9.81
C ILE A 14 -9.38 -2.88 -10.61
N GLY A 15 -9.59 -3.44 -11.81
CA GLY A 15 -10.79 -3.17 -12.62
C GLY A 15 -11.04 -1.68 -12.92
N GLY A 16 -9.98 -0.92 -13.20
CA GLY A 16 -10.10 0.50 -13.52
C GLY A 16 -10.31 1.43 -12.32
N ARG A 17 -10.08 0.95 -11.09
CA ARG A 17 -10.29 1.74 -9.86
C ARG A 17 -9.17 1.52 -8.85
N GLU A 18 -8.84 2.57 -8.10
CA GLU A 18 -7.97 2.44 -6.92
C GLU A 18 -8.71 1.68 -5.81
N ARG A 19 -7.98 0.80 -5.13
CA ARG A 19 -8.41 0.03 -3.97
C ARG A 19 -7.45 0.32 -2.84
N ALA A 20 -7.99 0.80 -1.71
CA ALA A 20 -7.26 0.80 -0.46
C ALA A 20 -7.16 -0.66 -0.02
N GLY A 21 -5.98 -1.28 -0.16
CA GLY A 21 -5.77 -2.69 0.12
C GLY A 21 -6.26 -3.08 1.52
N SER A 22 -6.76 -4.29 1.67
CA SER A 22 -7.44 -4.75 2.88
C SER A 22 -6.58 -5.56 3.85
N GLY A 23 -5.36 -5.96 3.44
CA GLY A 23 -4.43 -6.76 4.23
C GLY A 23 -3.45 -5.95 5.09
N GLU A 24 -2.42 -6.64 5.60
CA GLU A 24 -1.34 -6.02 6.37
C GLU A 24 -0.59 -4.98 5.53
N ALA A 25 -0.13 -3.91 6.20
CA ALA A 25 0.64 -2.87 5.57
C ALA A 25 2.15 -3.10 5.74
N LEU A 26 2.90 -3.06 4.64
CA LEU A 26 4.36 -3.16 4.63
C LEU A 26 5.01 -1.79 4.47
N ASP A 27 6.13 -1.59 5.15
CA ASP A 27 6.90 -0.35 5.06
C ASP A 27 7.71 -0.28 3.76
N VAL A 28 7.61 0.84 3.05
CA VAL A 28 8.44 1.16 1.89
C VAL A 28 9.56 2.10 2.36
N PHE A 29 10.79 1.61 2.25
CA PHE A 29 11.97 2.33 2.70
C PHE A 29 12.58 3.17 1.58
N ASN A 30 13.03 4.38 1.93
CA ASN A 30 13.85 5.19 1.06
C ASN A 30 15.28 4.65 1.04
N PRO A 31 15.81 4.21 -0.13
CA PRO A 31 17.11 3.52 -0.20
C PRO A 31 18.30 4.42 0.15
N ALA A 32 18.17 5.75 0.04
CA ALA A 32 19.24 6.69 0.36
C ALA A 32 19.34 6.98 1.87
N THR A 33 18.26 6.78 2.63
CA THR A 33 18.20 7.17 4.05
C THR A 33 17.86 6.03 5.01
N GLY A 34 17.35 4.90 4.49
CA GLY A 34 16.88 3.77 5.29
C GLY A 34 15.61 4.07 6.11
N LYS A 35 14.95 5.22 5.89
CA LYS A 35 13.73 5.61 6.62
C LYS A 35 12.49 5.16 5.86
N VAL A 36 11.43 4.86 6.60
CA VAL A 36 10.10 4.59 6.02
C VAL A 36 9.57 5.86 5.36
N GLU A 37 9.18 5.75 4.09
CA GLU A 37 8.62 6.85 3.32
C GLU A 37 7.11 6.66 3.09
N LYS A 38 6.67 5.42 2.88
CA LYS A 38 5.28 5.06 2.55
C LYS A 38 4.92 3.71 3.16
N ARG A 39 3.63 3.38 3.20
CA ARG A 39 3.17 2.02 3.53
C ARG A 39 2.37 1.42 2.39
N LEU A 40 2.75 0.23 1.93
CA LEU A 40 2.01 -0.55 0.93
C LEU A 40 0.98 -1.42 1.64
N ALA A 41 -0.30 -1.23 1.36
CA ALA A 41 -1.31 -2.20 1.78
C ALA A 41 -1.15 -3.45 0.92
N CYS A 42 -1.07 -4.64 1.53
CA CYS A 42 -1.01 -5.90 0.80
C CYS A 42 -2.41 -6.39 0.42
N ALA A 43 -2.53 -6.96 -0.78
CA ALA A 43 -3.75 -7.62 -1.23
C ALA A 43 -3.98 -8.94 -0.48
N LEU A 44 -5.24 -9.24 -0.20
CA LEU A 44 -5.69 -10.57 0.23
C LEU A 44 -6.15 -11.42 -0.96
N ASP A 45 -6.35 -12.71 -0.73
CA ASP A 45 -6.80 -13.66 -1.76
C ASP A 45 -8.08 -13.20 -2.49
N ALA A 46 -9.04 -12.61 -1.76
CA ALA A 46 -10.28 -12.08 -2.35
C ALA A 46 -10.03 -10.90 -3.31
N GLU A 47 -9.04 -10.05 -3.02
CA GLU A 47 -8.67 -8.93 -3.90
C GLU A 47 -7.90 -9.44 -5.14
N LEU A 48 -7.15 -10.52 -4.98
CA LEU A 48 -6.52 -11.20 -6.11
C LEU A 48 -7.58 -11.83 -7.03
N GLU A 49 -8.61 -12.46 -6.47
CA GLU A 49 -9.75 -12.98 -7.24
C GLU A 49 -10.51 -11.85 -7.96
N GLU A 50 -10.81 -10.73 -7.29
CA GLU A 50 -11.41 -9.54 -7.92
C GLU A 50 -10.55 -9.05 -9.11
N ALA A 51 -9.22 -9.08 -8.97
CA ALA A 51 -8.30 -8.68 -10.04
C ALA A 51 -8.27 -9.63 -11.23
N ILE A 52 -8.58 -10.91 -11.04
CA ILE A 52 -8.66 -11.91 -12.12
C ILE A 52 -9.99 -11.79 -12.89
N GLU A 53 -11.08 -11.48 -12.19
CA GLU A 53 -12.43 -11.40 -12.79
C GLU A 53 -12.73 -10.08 -13.51
N ALA A 54 -11.97 -9.02 -13.24
CA ALA A 54 -12.20 -7.66 -13.73
C ALA A 54 -11.72 -7.39 -15.16
#